data_AF-A0A972EJN9-F1
#
_entry.id   AF-A0A972EJN9-F1
#
_cell.length_a   1.000
_cell.length_b   1.000
_cell.length_c   1.000
_cell.angle_alpha   90.00
_cell.angle_beta   90.00
_cell.angle_gamma   90.00
#
_symmetry.space_group_name_H-M   'P 1'
#
loop_
_entity.id
_entity.type
_entity.pdbx_description
1 polymer ?
#
loop_
_entity_poly.entity_id
_entity_poly.type
_entity_poly.pdbx_seq_one_letter_code
_entity_poly.pdbx_strand_id
1 'polypeptide(L)' 'MKHLINFNNLKVDDINDIIEKAMIIKNKPEKFSDVLKGKFLYELFQKTSTRTALSFSIGMEELGGKYFLQKW' A
#
# COMPACT_ATOMS: atom_id res chain seq x y z
N MET A 1 11.55 -0.10 12.49
CA MET A 1 10.55 -0.04 11.40
C MET A 1 11.12 -0.81 10.21
N LYS A 2 10.32 -1.61 9.49
CA LYS A 2 10.78 -2.29 8.26
C LYS A 2 10.49 -1.38 7.06
N HIS A 3 11.44 -1.25 6.14
CA HIS A 3 11.31 -0.46 4.92
C HIS A 3 11.46 -1.36 3.68
N LEU A 4 10.75 -1.05 2.61
CA LEU A 4 10.82 -1.76 1.33
C LEU A 4 11.38 -0.81 0.25
N ILE A 5 12.70 -0.68 0.20
CA ILE A 5 13.39 0.17 -0.79
C ILE A 5 13.83 -0.66 -2.00
N ASN A 6 14.25 -1.90 -1.74
CA ASN A 6 14.62 -2.90 -2.73
C ASN A 6 14.39 -4.31 -2.16
N PHE A 7 14.59 -5.33 -2.99
CA PHE A 7 14.35 -6.73 -2.62
C PHE A 7 15.53 -7.41 -1.90
N ASN A 8 16.69 -6.74 -1.74
CA ASN A 8 17.91 -7.39 -1.24
C ASN A 8 17.78 -7.91 0.20
N ASN A 9 16.90 -7.29 0.99
CA ASN A 9 16.69 -7.66 2.40
C ASN A 9 15.42 -8.49 2.61
N LEU A 10 14.76 -8.93 1.53
CA LEU A 10 13.58 -9.79 1.62
C LEU A 10 13.97 -11.24 1.37
N LYS A 11 13.44 -12.13 2.21
CA LYS A 11 13.47 -13.55 1.93
C LYS A 11 12.38 -13.89 0.92
N VAL A 12 12.52 -15.04 0.26
CA VAL A 12 11.49 -15.57 -0.66
C VAL A 12 10.15 -15.70 0.07
N ASP A 13 10.16 -16.15 1.33
CA ASP A 13 8.96 -16.29 2.15
C ASP A 13 8.28 -14.95 2.43
N ASP A 14 9.05 -13.87 2.67
CA ASP A 14 8.46 -12.52 2.86
C ASP A 14 7.69 -12.06 1.60
N ILE A 15 8.20 -12.40 0.41
CA ILE A 15 7.54 -12.06 -0.86
C ILE A 15 6.27 -12.90 -1.04
N ASN A 16 6.35 -14.21 -0.75
CA ASN A 16 5.20 -15.10 -0.82
C ASN A 16 4.08 -14.64 0.11
N ASP A 17 4.41 -14.26 1.35
CA ASP A 17 3.46 -13.75 2.33
C ASP A 17 2.77 -12.47 1.85
N ILE A 18 3.52 -11.54 1.21
CA ILE A 18 2.95 -10.32 0.63
C ILE A 18 1.96 -10.66 -0.48
N ILE A 19 2.32 -11.59 -1.37
CA ILE A 19 1.47 -12.01 -2.49
C ILE A 19 0.21 -12.71 -1.99
N GLU A 20 0.33 -13.63 -1.05
CA GLU A 20 -0.81 -14.34 -0.45
C GLU A 20 -1.76 -13.35 0.22
N LYS A 21 -1.22 -12.42 1.01
CA LYS A 21 -2.03 -11.39 1.67
C LYS A 21 -2.74 -10.48 0.66
N ALA A 22 -2.06 -10.09 -0.42
CA ALA A 22 -2.69 -9.32 -1.50
C ALA A 22 -3.86 -10.09 -2.15
N MET A 23 -3.72 -11.40 -2.37
CA MET A 23 -4.81 -12.24 -2.88
C MET A 23 -5.98 -12.33 -1.91
N ILE A 24 -5.71 -12.48 -0.61
CA ILE A 24 -6.76 -12.55 0.41
C ILE A 24 -7.56 -11.23 0.46
N ILE A 25 -6.87 -10.09 0.45
CA ILE A 25 -7.50 -8.76 0.45
C ILE A 25 -8.36 -8.60 -0.81
N LYS A 26 -7.80 -8.93 -1.98
CA LYS A 26 -8.52 -8.85 -3.26
C LYS A 26 -9.80 -9.69 -3.28
N ASN A 27 -9.79 -10.87 -2.67
CA ASN A 27 -10.94 -11.77 -2.63
C ASN A 27 -12.00 -11.38 -1.60
N LYS A 28 -11.63 -10.65 -0.54
CA LYS A 28 -12.53 -10.29 0.58
C LYS A 28 -12.28 -8.85 1.04
N PRO A 29 -12.40 -7.83 0.17
CA PRO A 29 -12.00 -6.45 0.48
C PRO A 29 -12.77 -5.88 1.66
N GLU A 30 -14.05 -6.20 1.78
CA GLU A 30 -14.94 -5.78 2.88
C GLU A 30 -14.36 -6.05 4.27
N LYS A 31 -13.64 -7.17 4.43
CA LYS A 31 -13.05 -7.59 5.71
C LYS A 31 -11.87 -6.73 6.15
N PHE A 32 -11.29 -5.96 5.22
CA PHE A 32 -10.11 -5.14 5.45
C PHE A 32 -10.42 -3.64 5.43
N SER A 33 -11.69 -3.25 5.30
CA SER A 33 -12.14 -1.87 5.06
C SER A 33 -11.80 -0.87 6.17
N ASP A 34 -11.46 -1.32 7.37
CA ASP A 34 -11.13 -0.45 8.51
C ASP A 34 -9.70 -0.67 9.06
N VAL A 35 -8.87 -1.51 8.42
CA VAL A 35 -7.58 -1.92 9.01
C VAL A 35 -6.55 -0.80 9.10
N LEU A 36 -6.69 0.25 8.29
CA LEU A 36 -5.88 1.47 8.32
C LEU A 36 -6.64 2.68 8.86
N LYS A 37 -7.77 2.49 9.53
CA LYS A 37 -8.57 3.58 10.11
C LYS A 37 -7.73 4.48 11.02
N GLY A 38 -7.80 5.79 10.75
CA GLY A 38 -7.05 6.80 11.50
C GLY A 38 -5.56 6.90 11.13
N LYS A 39 -5.08 6.13 10.15
CA LYS A 39 -3.72 6.25 9.61
C LYS A 39 -3.71 7.17 8.38
N PHE A 40 -2.60 7.90 8.23
CA PHE A 40 -2.33 8.75 7.09
C PHE A 40 -1.08 8.27 6.37
N LEU A 41 -1.17 8.10 5.04
CA LEU A 41 -0.04 7.88 4.16
C LEU A 41 0.35 9.20 3.50
N TYR A 42 1.63 9.55 3.53
CA TYR A 42 2.17 10.68 2.80
C TYR A 42 2.88 10.19 1.55
N GLU A 43 2.41 10.63 0.39
CA GLU A 43 2.94 10.25 -0.91
C GLU A 43 3.76 11.41 -1.51
N LEU A 44 5.06 11.20 -1.68
CA LEU A 44 5.98 12.19 -2.26
C LEU A 44 6.41 11.76 -3.65
N PHE A 45 6.00 12.50 -4.68
CA PHE A 45 6.37 12.24 -6.07
C PHE A 45 7.21 13.38 -6.65
N GLN A 46 8.49 13.09 -6.94
CA GLN A 46 9.37 14.01 -7.68
C GLN A 46 9.17 13.95 -9.21
N LYS A 47 8.53 12.89 -9.70
CA LYS A 47 8.14 12.70 -11.10
C LYS A 47 6.73 12.16 -11.14
N THR A 48 5.98 12.52 -12.17
CA THR A 48 4.60 12.06 -12.35
C THR A 48 4.56 10.54 -12.57
N SER A 49 3.72 9.84 -11.80
CA SER A 49 3.42 8.42 -12.00
C SER A 49 1.97 8.12 -11.66
N THR A 50 1.12 8.10 -12.70
CA THR A 50 -0.34 7.96 -12.53
C THR A 50 -0.71 6.63 -11.89
N ARG A 51 -0.15 5.51 -12.38
CA ARG A 51 -0.49 4.17 -11.86
C ARG A 51 -0.07 4.00 -10.40
N THR A 52 1.12 4.48 -10.05
CA THR A 52 1.64 4.36 -8.69
C THR A 52 0.80 5.19 -7.72
N ALA A 53 0.64 6.49 -7.98
CA ALA A 53 -0.16 7.36 -7.11
C ALA A 53 -1.59 6.83 -6.94
N LEU A 54 -2.26 6.47 -8.04
CA LEU A 54 -3.61 5.94 -7.99
C LEU A 54 -3.69 4.65 -7.15
N SER A 55 -2.74 3.72 -7.30
CA SER A 55 -2.74 2.47 -6.54
C SER A 55 -2.56 2.67 -5.03
N PHE A 56 -1.70 3.61 -4.61
CA PHE A 56 -1.50 3.91 -3.19
C PHE A 56 -2.70 4.66 -2.60
N SER A 57 -3.22 5.65 -3.33
CA SER A 57 -4.37 6.44 -2.91
C SER A 57 -5.62 5.58 -2.74
N ILE A 58 -6.00 4.80 -3.76
CA ILE A 58 -7.16 3.90 -3.70
C ILE A 58 -6.94 2.82 -2.63
N GLY A 59 -5.76 2.19 -2.60
CA GLY A 59 -5.46 1.16 -1.61
C GLY A 59 -5.54 1.68 -0.16
N MET A 60 -5.16 2.93 0.10
CA MET A 60 -5.32 3.55 1.41
C MET A 60 -6.79 3.78 1.75
N GLU A 61 -7.59 4.30 0.82
CA GLU A 61 -9.01 4.55 1.04
C GLU A 61 -9.81 3.25 1.23
N GLU A 62 -9.55 2.23 0.41
CA GLU A 62 -10.22 0.92 0.51
C GLU A 62 -9.94 0.21 1.84
N LEU A 63 -8.82 0.51 2.48
CA LEU A 63 -8.44 -0.01 3.80
C LEU A 63 -8.86 0.91 4.96
N GLY A 64 -9.62 1.97 4.68
CA GLY A 64 -10.15 2.92 5.68
C GLY A 64 -9.16 3.99 6.14
N GLY A 65 -7.99 4.04 5.52
CA GLY A 65 -6.97 5.04 5.76
C GLY A 65 -7.21 6.32 4.95
N LYS A 66 -6.33 7.29 5.17
CA LYS A 66 -6.30 8.55 4.43
C LYS A 66 -4.93 8.75 3.80
N TYR A 67 -4.85 9.56 2.76
CA TYR A 67 -3.58 9.87 2.11
C TYR A 67 -3.44 11.37 1.84
N PHE A 68 -2.19 11.82 1.70
CA PHE A 68 -1.83 13.14 1.21
C PHE A 68 -0.84 12.98 0.07
N LEU A 69 -1.24 13.41 -1.13
CA LEU A 69 -0.40 13.35 -2.32
C LEU A 69 0.30 14.69 -2.54
N GLN A 70 1.59 14.75 -2.23
CA GLN A 70 2.43 15.90 -2.56
C GLN A 70 2.91 15.81 -4.02
N LYS A 71 2.49 16.79 -4.80
CA LYS A 71 2.98 17.02 -6.16
C LYS A 71 3.99 18.16 -6.13
N TRP A 72 5.12 17.97 -6.82
CA TRP A 72 6.11 19.01 -7.10
C TRP A 72 5.92 19.56 -8.50
#